data_AF-A0A0W1QPX4-F1
#
_entry.id   AF-A0A0W1QPX4-F1
#
_cell.length_a   1.000
_cell.length_b   1.000
_cell.length_c   1.000
_cell.angle_alpha   90.00
_cell.angle_beta   90.00
_cell.angle_gamma   90.00
#
_symmetry.space_group_name_H-M   'P 1'
#
loop_
_entity.id
_entity.type
_entity.pdbx_description
1 polymer ?
#
loop_
_entity_poly.entity_id
_entity_poly.type
_entity_poly.pdbx_seq_one_letter_code
_entity_poly.pdbx_strand_id
1 'polypeptide(L)'
;MLSAITVNTKAQLDAAINRARGGEVIRLGRANYGTVVIQNRSFTSPVVIKSAYPAAPALFSELRVRNVRNVTFNDIEVTRIRGTDPDWAKMIDINGGSNITFTGGFVHGPANNLWQDDMYGMYIRNVTNLKVSGVTFHDLRVALVVEDSSSFNIENNMFTHLSRDAMEIPGTRDGRIYNNSMALFGVKPGDHPDGIQCWTAGKTSGCRNIQIVMNRFIGSPGNEFQGIFFGDEAKVGGYDGVQIIGNTFANVMWHGINIAGPGSGIVIRNNILTAGPNYRPWIRTLGPATLSGNSAPTYVINGKEGAPSGNQIGGIYRAQ
;
A
#
# COMPACT_ATOMS: atom_id res chain seq x y z
N MET A 1 0.37 20.92 29.12
CA MET A 1 1.09 20.20 28.04
C MET A 1 1.89 19.09 28.71
N LEU A 2 1.63 17.82 28.36
CA LEU A 2 2.48 16.72 28.82
C LEU A 2 3.87 16.89 28.18
N SER A 3 4.92 16.88 29.00
CA SER A 3 6.31 17.01 28.56
C SER A 3 6.70 15.81 27.70
N ALA A 4 7.30 16.06 26.54
CA ALA A 4 7.81 14.98 25.69
C ALA A 4 8.96 14.22 26.39
N ILE A 5 8.88 12.89 26.38
CA ILE A 5 9.95 12.01 26.87
C ILE A 5 10.99 11.89 25.76
N THR A 6 12.16 12.51 25.94
CA THR A 6 13.24 12.41 24.94
C THR A 6 14.08 11.17 25.22
N VAL A 7 14.28 10.33 24.19
CA VAL A 7 15.06 9.10 24.27
C VAL A 7 16.11 9.10 23.16
N ASN A 8 17.33 8.67 23.44
CA ASN A 8 18.45 8.66 22.50
C ASN A 8 19.04 7.25 22.30
N THR A 9 18.52 6.24 22.99
CA THR A 9 18.97 4.85 22.90
C THR A 9 17.79 3.89 22.88
N LYS A 10 18.03 2.68 22.39
CA LYS A 10 17.05 1.58 22.42
C LYS A 10 16.53 1.30 23.83
N ALA A 11 17.42 1.20 24.82
CA ALA A 11 17.02 0.93 26.20
C ALA A 11 16.10 2.03 26.76
N GLN A 12 16.35 3.29 26.42
CA GLN A 12 15.48 4.41 26.81
C GLN A 12 14.12 4.36 26.12
N LEU A 13 14.09 4.02 24.82
CA LEU A 13 12.85 3.83 24.07
C LEU A 13 12.01 2.68 24.67
N ASP A 14 12.62 1.54 24.94
CA ASP A 14 11.94 0.39 25.55
C ASP A 14 11.36 0.75 26.93
N ALA A 15 12.14 1.45 27.76
CA ALA A 15 11.69 1.91 29.07
C ALA A 15 10.52 2.90 28.96
N ALA A 16 10.56 3.82 27.98
CA ALA A 16 9.51 4.80 27.75
C ALA A 16 8.20 4.11 27.28
N ILE A 17 8.28 3.23 26.29
CA ILE A 17 7.13 2.44 25.81
C ILE A 17 6.54 1.60 26.94
N ASN A 18 7.38 0.99 27.78
CA ASN A 18 6.91 0.14 28.86
C ASN A 18 6.16 0.90 29.95
N ARG A 19 6.51 2.17 30.17
CA ARG A 19 5.89 3.05 31.17
C ARG A 19 4.67 3.79 30.64
N ALA A 20 4.59 4.01 29.32
CA ALA A 20 3.50 4.74 28.69
C ALA A 20 2.13 4.11 29.00
N ARG A 21 1.14 4.97 29.25
CA ARG A 21 -0.25 4.60 29.55
C ARG A 21 -1.22 5.15 28.51
N GLY A 22 -0.88 6.26 27.87
CA GLY A 22 -1.66 6.92 26.84
C GLY A 22 -1.43 8.44 26.85
N GLY A 23 -1.29 9.02 25.66
CA GLY A 23 -1.14 10.47 25.48
C GLY A 23 0.28 10.98 25.58
N GLU A 24 1.25 10.12 25.93
CA GLU A 24 2.65 10.48 25.95
C GLU A 24 3.21 10.70 24.54
N VAL A 25 4.14 11.64 24.43
CA VAL A 25 4.98 11.83 23.25
C VAL A 25 6.39 11.35 23.58
N ILE A 26 6.83 10.28 22.92
CA ILE A 26 8.19 9.76 22.98
C ILE A 26 8.96 10.34 21.78
N ARG A 27 9.88 11.26 22.05
CA ARG A 27 10.68 11.95 21.04
C ARG A 27 12.04 11.26 20.90
N LEU A 28 12.29 10.71 19.72
CA LEU A 28 13.50 9.97 19.39
C LEU A 28 14.61 10.94 18.94
N GLY A 29 15.77 10.87 19.58
CA GLY A 29 17.00 11.46 19.06
C GLY A 29 17.45 10.77 17.77
N ARG A 30 18.42 11.37 17.09
CA ARG A 30 19.02 10.78 15.88
C ARG A 30 19.92 9.62 16.28
N ALA A 31 19.36 8.42 16.28
CA ALA A 31 20.06 7.18 16.62
C ALA A 31 19.44 5.99 15.87
N ASN A 32 20.18 4.89 15.82
CA ASN A 32 19.67 3.58 15.44
C ASN A 32 19.13 2.87 16.69
N TYR A 33 17.84 2.55 16.70
CA TYR A 33 17.17 1.85 17.80
C TYR A 33 17.08 0.33 17.55
N GLY A 34 17.62 -0.16 16.43
CA GLY A 34 17.59 -1.58 16.06
C GLY A 34 16.16 -2.11 15.92
N THR A 35 15.94 -3.34 16.35
CA THR A 35 14.61 -3.97 16.36
C THR A 35 13.77 -3.43 17.51
N VAL A 36 12.71 -2.70 17.18
CA VAL A 36 11.72 -2.18 18.13
C VAL A 36 10.53 -3.13 18.19
N VAL A 37 10.13 -3.51 19.40
CA VAL A 37 9.02 -4.44 19.63
C VAL A 37 8.02 -3.80 20.60
N ILE A 38 6.75 -3.72 20.18
CA ILE A 38 5.64 -3.29 21.02
C ILE A 38 4.59 -4.39 21.00
N GLN A 39 4.29 -4.97 22.16
CA GLN A 39 3.41 -6.12 22.25
C GLN A 39 2.45 -6.05 23.43
N ASN A 40 1.21 -6.47 23.21
CA ASN A 40 0.16 -6.59 24.23
C ASN A 40 -0.04 -5.29 25.02
N ARG A 41 -0.15 -4.16 24.30
CA ARG A 41 -0.33 -2.83 24.89
C ARG A 41 -1.63 -2.21 24.41
N SER A 42 -2.45 -1.74 25.34
CA SER A 42 -3.63 -0.94 25.05
C SER A 42 -3.50 0.39 25.76
N PHE A 43 -3.04 1.41 25.04
CA PHE A 43 -2.91 2.75 25.60
C PHE A 43 -4.29 3.42 25.67
N THR A 44 -4.57 4.20 26.72
CA THR A 44 -5.88 4.86 26.94
C THR A 44 -6.15 5.97 25.93
N SER A 45 -5.08 6.54 25.37
CA SER A 45 -5.09 7.50 24.26
C SER A 45 -3.78 7.34 23.46
N PRO A 46 -3.66 7.92 22.24
CA PRO A 46 -2.51 7.68 21.39
C PRO A 46 -1.17 7.99 22.06
N VAL A 47 -0.27 7.00 22.10
CA VAL A 47 1.15 7.22 22.38
C VAL A 47 1.85 7.55 21.07
N VAL A 48 2.47 8.73 21.00
CA VAL A 48 3.14 9.22 19.79
C VAL A 48 4.64 8.96 19.92
N ILE A 49 5.16 8.08 19.07
CA ILE A 49 6.59 7.82 18.91
C ILE A 49 7.04 8.61 17.67
N LYS A 50 7.88 9.62 17.86
CA LYS A 50 8.26 10.51 16.76
C LYS A 50 9.73 10.84 16.72
N SER A 51 10.29 10.99 15.53
CA SER A 51 11.62 11.57 15.38
C SER A 51 11.66 13.03 15.83
N ALA A 52 12.76 13.40 16.48
CA ALA A 52 13.04 14.81 16.79
C ALA A 52 13.39 15.61 15.53
N TYR A 53 13.93 14.96 14.51
CA TYR A 53 14.45 15.58 13.28
C TYR A 53 13.83 14.90 12.04
N PRO A 54 12.74 15.42 11.46
CA PRO A 54 12.08 14.79 10.31
C PRO A 54 12.94 14.69 9.05
N ALA A 55 13.89 15.61 8.85
CA ALA A 55 14.83 15.59 7.73
C ALA A 55 15.98 14.58 7.91
N ALA A 56 16.15 14.02 9.10
CA ALA A 56 17.09 12.95 9.40
C ALA A 56 16.49 12.04 10.49
N PRO A 57 15.48 11.23 10.14
CA PRO A 57 14.71 10.42 11.07
C PRO A 57 15.53 9.54 12.01
N ALA A 58 14.93 9.17 13.13
CA ALA A 58 15.37 8.03 13.92
C ALA A 58 15.17 6.74 13.12
N LEU A 59 16.17 5.86 13.20
CA LEU A 59 16.26 4.64 12.40
C LEU A 59 15.86 3.42 13.23
N PHE A 60 14.93 2.61 12.72
CA PHE A 60 14.67 1.25 13.17
C PHE A 60 15.18 0.26 12.12
N SER A 61 15.84 -0.82 12.55
CA SER A 61 16.14 -1.91 11.63
C SER A 61 14.93 -2.81 11.39
N GLU A 62 14.05 -2.92 12.39
CA GLU A 62 12.82 -3.69 12.32
C GLU A 62 11.80 -3.13 13.31
N LEU A 63 10.51 -3.18 12.96
CA LEU A 63 9.41 -2.82 13.85
C LEU A 63 8.40 -3.96 13.94
N ARG A 64 8.21 -4.52 15.14
CA ARG A 64 7.19 -5.54 15.42
C ARG A 64 6.12 -4.96 16.34
N VAL A 65 4.88 -4.96 15.89
CA VAL A 65 3.73 -4.47 16.65
C VAL A 65 2.69 -5.57 16.77
N ARG A 66 2.45 -6.09 17.98
CA ARG A 66 1.57 -7.25 18.21
C ARG A 66 0.50 -6.95 19.24
N ASN A 67 -0.77 -7.05 18.85
CA ASN A 67 -1.91 -6.78 19.74
C ASN A 67 -1.81 -5.41 20.42
N VAL A 68 -1.57 -4.35 19.65
CA VAL A 68 -1.37 -2.99 20.17
C VAL A 68 -2.54 -2.07 19.80
N ARG A 69 -2.92 -1.17 20.72
CA ARG A 69 -3.91 -0.14 20.46
C ARG A 69 -3.41 1.26 20.77
N ASN A 70 -3.83 2.23 19.96
CA ASN A 70 -3.57 3.66 20.16
C ASN A 70 -2.07 4.00 20.13
N VAL A 71 -1.40 3.70 19.01
CA VAL A 71 0.00 4.06 18.79
C VAL A 71 0.17 4.80 17.48
N THR A 72 1.04 5.80 17.49
CA THR A 72 1.33 6.64 16.33
C THR A 72 2.83 6.75 16.13
N PHE A 73 3.29 6.50 14.91
CA PHE A 73 4.69 6.63 14.49
C PHE A 73 4.79 7.82 13.53
N ASN A 74 5.59 8.83 13.90
CA ASN A 74 5.79 10.01 13.05
C ASN A 74 7.24 10.16 12.63
N ASP A 75 7.44 10.31 11.32
CA ASP A 75 8.73 10.59 10.70
C ASP A 75 9.80 9.56 11.10
N ILE A 76 9.48 8.27 11.00
CA ILE A 76 10.40 7.16 11.33
C ILE A 76 10.99 6.60 10.05
N GLU A 77 12.29 6.32 10.05
CA GLU A 77 12.94 5.55 8.99
C GLU A 77 13.07 4.10 9.44
N VAL A 78 12.62 3.17 8.59
CA VAL A 78 12.81 1.73 8.79
C VAL A 78 13.53 1.15 7.60
N THR A 79 14.76 0.69 7.82
CA THR A 79 15.57 0.06 6.78
C THR A 79 16.53 -0.98 7.35
N ARG A 80 16.80 -2.02 6.56
CA ARG A 80 17.87 -2.99 6.79
C ARG A 80 18.23 -3.71 5.49
N ILE A 81 19.41 -4.31 5.47
CA ILE A 81 19.82 -5.23 4.41
C ILE A 81 19.14 -6.59 4.66
N ARG A 82 18.63 -7.24 3.60
CA ARG A 82 18.03 -8.59 3.70
C ARG A 82 19.04 -9.65 4.09
N GLY A 83 20.23 -9.61 3.50
CA GLY A 83 21.24 -10.64 3.68
C GLY A 83 20.72 -11.99 3.22
N THR A 84 20.79 -13.00 4.08
CA THR A 84 20.34 -14.36 3.80
C THR A 84 18.87 -14.61 4.15
N ASP A 85 18.15 -13.59 4.65
CA ASP A 85 16.73 -13.74 4.93
C ASP A 85 15.95 -14.06 3.64
N PRO A 86 14.84 -14.81 3.75
CA PRO A 86 13.96 -15.03 2.62
C PRO A 86 13.40 -13.71 2.08
N ASP A 87 13.04 -13.70 0.80
CA ASP A 87 12.42 -12.53 0.13
C ASP A 87 11.03 -12.16 0.70
N TRP A 88 10.45 -13.02 1.54
CA TRP A 88 9.24 -12.75 2.32
C TRP A 88 9.46 -12.20 3.73
N ALA A 89 10.71 -11.93 4.11
CA ALA A 89 11.02 -11.21 5.35
C ALA A 89 10.39 -9.81 5.34
N LYS A 90 10.14 -9.27 6.54
CA LYS A 90 9.38 -8.03 6.76
C LYS A 90 10.23 -7.05 7.54
N MET A 91 10.24 -5.78 7.14
CA MET A 91 10.86 -4.72 7.95
C MET A 91 9.92 -4.23 9.05
N ILE A 92 8.63 -4.11 8.73
CA ILE A 92 7.57 -3.78 9.67
C ILE A 92 6.54 -4.91 9.65
N ASP A 93 6.31 -5.53 10.80
CA ASP A 93 5.34 -6.60 10.97
C ASP A 93 4.33 -6.26 12.07
N ILE A 94 3.11 -5.95 11.65
CA ILE A 94 1.99 -5.61 12.52
C ILE A 94 0.97 -6.73 12.48
N ASN A 95 0.61 -7.27 13.63
CA ASN A 95 -0.38 -8.34 13.74
C ASN A 95 -1.28 -8.12 14.95
N GLY A 96 -2.55 -7.84 14.69
CA GLY A 96 -3.53 -7.58 15.72
C GLY A 96 -3.41 -6.17 16.29
N GLY A 97 -4.54 -5.47 16.41
CA GLY A 97 -4.56 -4.16 17.05
C GLY A 97 -5.61 -3.22 16.49
N SER A 98 -5.61 -1.99 16.99
CA SER A 98 -6.46 -0.93 16.45
C SER A 98 -5.90 0.46 16.66
N ASN A 99 -6.32 1.42 15.86
CA ASN A 99 -5.89 2.83 15.98
C ASN A 99 -4.36 2.94 15.89
N ILE A 100 -3.81 2.43 14.79
CA ILE A 100 -2.38 2.45 14.50
C ILE A 100 -2.15 3.45 13.38
N THR A 101 -1.26 4.40 13.57
CA THR A 101 -0.99 5.47 12.61
C THR A 101 0.49 5.55 12.27
N PHE A 102 0.79 5.69 10.98
CA PHE A 102 2.09 6.10 10.45
C PHE A 102 1.90 7.42 9.71
N THR A 103 2.73 8.42 10.01
CA THR A 103 2.72 9.71 9.32
C THR A 103 4.14 10.14 9.01
N GLY A 104 4.45 10.33 7.73
CA GLY A 104 5.81 10.68 7.28
C GLY A 104 6.81 9.52 7.44
N GLY A 105 8.05 9.80 7.05
CA GLY A 105 9.16 8.85 7.18
C GLY A 105 9.36 7.96 5.96
N PHE A 106 10.22 6.95 6.13
CA PHE A 106 10.74 6.12 5.05
C PHE A 106 10.69 4.65 5.45
N VAL A 107 10.33 3.79 4.51
CA VAL A 107 10.46 2.34 4.65
C VAL A 107 11.13 1.83 3.38
N HIS A 108 12.35 1.30 3.49
CA HIS A 108 13.11 0.99 2.29
C HIS A 108 14.18 -0.08 2.47
N GLY A 109 14.47 -0.79 1.38
CA GLY A 109 15.67 -1.61 1.23
C GLY A 109 16.91 -0.80 0.87
N PRO A 110 18.01 -1.50 0.56
CA PRO A 110 19.21 -0.88 0.03
C PRO A 110 18.93 -0.27 -1.36
N ALA A 111 19.22 1.02 -1.54
CA ALA A 111 19.08 1.70 -2.83
C ALA A 111 20.25 1.34 -3.79
N ASN A 112 20.31 0.07 -4.19
CA ASN A 112 21.37 -0.50 -5.02
C ASN A 112 20.86 -1.05 -6.36
N ASN A 113 19.57 -0.90 -6.66
CA ASN A 113 18.90 -1.42 -7.85
C ASN A 113 18.97 -2.94 -8.00
N LEU A 114 19.12 -3.69 -6.91
CA LEU A 114 19.13 -5.15 -6.90
C LEU A 114 17.87 -5.67 -6.24
N TRP A 115 16.91 -6.12 -7.06
CA TRP A 115 15.71 -6.81 -6.56
C TRP A 115 16.04 -8.04 -5.71
N GLN A 116 17.25 -8.60 -5.87
CA GLN A 116 17.74 -9.70 -5.05
C GLN A 116 17.92 -9.31 -3.59
N ASP A 117 17.97 -8.04 -3.22
CA ASP A 117 18.04 -7.60 -1.82
C ASP A 117 16.68 -7.17 -1.26
N ASP A 118 15.66 -7.15 -2.10
CA ASP A 118 14.34 -6.65 -1.73
C ASP A 118 13.58 -7.64 -0.81
N MET A 119 12.77 -7.06 0.08
CA MET A 119 11.86 -7.78 0.99
C MET A 119 10.55 -7.00 1.19
N TYR A 120 9.65 -7.47 2.05
CA TYR A 120 8.43 -6.72 2.38
C TYR A 120 8.76 -5.50 3.25
N GLY A 121 8.24 -4.33 2.88
CA GLY A 121 8.33 -3.11 3.69
C GLY A 121 7.46 -3.21 4.93
N MET A 122 6.15 -3.07 4.73
CA MET A 122 5.15 -3.19 5.79
C MET A 122 4.20 -4.32 5.54
N TYR A 123 4.05 -5.18 6.54
CA TYR A 123 3.07 -6.25 6.53
C TYR A 123 2.15 -6.09 7.73
N ILE A 124 0.91 -5.71 7.47
CA ILE A 124 -0.09 -5.39 8.48
C ILE A 124 -1.24 -6.37 8.34
N ARG A 125 -1.58 -7.08 9.43
CA ARG A 125 -2.70 -8.02 9.44
C ARG A 125 -3.55 -7.91 10.70
N ASN A 126 -4.85 -8.20 10.58
CA ASN A 126 -5.81 -8.20 11.70
C ASN A 126 -5.89 -6.85 12.44
N VAL A 127 -5.88 -5.73 11.71
CA VAL A 127 -5.95 -4.38 12.28
C VAL A 127 -7.25 -3.70 11.92
N THR A 128 -7.80 -2.92 12.86
CA THR A 128 -8.90 -1.99 12.60
C THR A 128 -8.48 -0.54 12.81
N ASN A 129 -8.93 0.39 11.97
CA ASN A 129 -8.57 1.81 12.07
C ASN A 129 -7.07 2.04 11.89
N LEU A 130 -6.57 1.69 10.71
CA LEU A 130 -5.19 1.92 10.27
C LEU A 130 -5.10 3.24 9.50
N LYS A 131 -4.07 4.04 9.75
CA LYS A 131 -3.68 5.16 8.89
C LYS A 131 -2.22 5.04 8.48
N VAL A 132 -1.95 5.13 7.18
CA VAL A 132 -0.59 5.25 6.62
C VAL A 132 -0.58 6.47 5.70
N SER A 133 0.15 7.51 6.08
CA SER A 133 0.13 8.75 5.34
C SER A 133 1.49 9.42 5.17
N GLY A 134 1.78 9.93 3.98
CA GLY A 134 3.01 10.67 3.71
C GLY A 134 4.29 9.85 3.83
N VAL A 135 4.18 8.51 3.79
CA VAL A 135 5.33 7.60 3.89
C VAL A 135 5.92 7.39 2.49
N THR A 136 7.25 7.37 2.41
CA THR A 136 7.97 7.01 1.19
C THR A 136 8.45 5.57 1.29
N PHE A 137 8.08 4.76 0.30
CA PHE A 137 8.47 3.36 0.13
C PHE A 137 9.38 3.23 -1.10
N HIS A 138 10.55 2.62 -0.94
CA HIS A 138 11.42 2.33 -2.08
C HIS A 138 12.36 1.13 -1.89
N ASP A 139 12.78 0.49 -2.98
CA ASP A 139 13.70 -0.66 -2.97
C ASP A 139 13.13 -1.80 -2.10
N LEU A 140 11.93 -2.26 -2.45
CA LEU A 140 11.18 -3.28 -1.71
C LEU A 140 10.51 -4.24 -2.68
N ARG A 141 10.27 -5.47 -2.21
CA ARG A 141 9.57 -6.49 -2.99
C ARG A 141 8.10 -6.15 -3.05
N VAL A 142 7.48 -6.07 -1.88
CA VAL A 142 6.14 -5.54 -1.72
C VAL A 142 6.18 -4.45 -0.68
N ALA A 143 5.75 -3.24 -1.03
CA ALA A 143 5.92 -2.09 -0.15
C ALA A 143 4.95 -2.12 1.05
N LEU A 144 3.67 -2.37 0.79
CA LEU A 144 2.63 -2.35 1.82
C LEU A 144 1.60 -3.47 1.63
N VAL A 145 1.52 -4.38 2.59
CA VAL A 145 0.44 -5.36 2.71
C VAL A 145 -0.49 -4.96 3.85
N VAL A 146 -1.79 -4.90 3.57
CA VAL A 146 -2.87 -4.78 4.56
C VAL A 146 -3.79 -5.98 4.39
N GLU A 147 -3.70 -6.95 5.27
CA GLU A 147 -4.39 -8.23 5.16
C GLU A 147 -5.45 -8.38 6.27
N ASP A 148 -6.62 -8.93 5.94
CA ASP A 148 -7.69 -9.26 6.89
C ASP A 148 -7.99 -8.12 7.89
N SER A 149 -8.02 -6.90 7.37
CA SER A 149 -8.09 -5.66 8.15
C SER A 149 -9.29 -4.81 7.71
N SER A 150 -9.74 -3.90 8.58
CA SER A 150 -10.93 -3.09 8.31
C SER A 150 -10.74 -1.63 8.70
N SER A 151 -11.49 -0.71 8.07
CA SER A 151 -11.42 0.72 8.38
C SER A 151 -9.98 1.24 8.23
N PHE A 152 -9.52 1.47 7.01
CA PHE A 152 -8.14 1.91 6.79
C PHE A 152 -8.06 3.08 5.80
N ASN A 153 -7.07 3.96 6.03
CA ASN A 153 -6.74 5.08 5.16
C ASN A 153 -5.27 5.00 4.76
N ILE A 154 -4.98 4.88 3.47
CA ILE A 154 -3.63 4.90 2.91
C ILE A 154 -3.56 6.08 1.95
N GLU A 155 -2.93 7.18 2.38
CA GLU A 155 -3.04 8.45 1.67
C GLU A 155 -1.74 9.23 1.52
N ASN A 156 -1.54 9.86 0.36
CA ASN A 156 -0.40 10.74 0.09
C ASN A 156 0.97 10.03 0.23
N ASN A 157 1.03 8.72 -0.03
CA ASN A 157 2.28 7.96 0.02
C ASN A 157 2.94 7.89 -1.36
N MET A 158 4.25 7.62 -1.36
CA MET A 158 5.07 7.45 -2.55
C MET A 158 5.64 6.04 -2.59
N PHE A 159 5.50 5.36 -3.71
CA PHE A 159 5.96 3.99 -3.95
C PHE A 159 6.87 3.98 -5.19
N THR A 160 8.15 3.67 -5.02
CA THR A 160 9.12 3.65 -6.12
C THR A 160 10.09 2.48 -6.05
N HIS A 161 10.78 2.14 -7.14
CA HIS A 161 11.86 1.14 -7.15
C HIS A 161 11.41 -0.20 -6.53
N LEU A 162 10.20 -0.64 -6.87
CA LEU A 162 9.65 -1.88 -6.33
C LEU A 162 9.88 -3.03 -7.30
N SER A 163 10.21 -4.21 -6.77
CA SER A 163 10.42 -5.40 -7.59
C SER A 163 9.18 -6.26 -7.81
N ARG A 164 8.07 -5.97 -7.12
CA ARG A 164 6.77 -6.62 -7.33
C ARG A 164 5.60 -5.65 -7.16
N ASP A 165 4.96 -5.62 -5.99
CA ASP A 165 3.69 -4.89 -5.79
C ASP A 165 3.87 -3.63 -4.93
N ALA A 166 3.19 -2.54 -5.27
CA ALA A 166 3.14 -1.39 -4.36
C ALA A 166 2.23 -1.66 -3.16
N MET A 167 1.07 -2.26 -3.39
CA MET A 167 0.12 -2.51 -2.32
C MET A 167 -0.64 -3.81 -2.52
N GLU A 168 -0.72 -4.64 -1.49
CA GLU A 168 -1.64 -5.79 -1.42
C GLU A 168 -2.67 -5.56 -0.30
N ILE A 169 -3.96 -5.77 -0.58
CA ILE A 169 -5.06 -5.55 0.37
C ILE A 169 -5.99 -6.75 0.62
N PRO A 170 -5.52 -8.00 0.62
CA PRO A 170 -6.36 -9.20 0.62
C PRO A 170 -7.28 -9.31 1.85
N GLY A 171 -8.53 -9.72 1.63
CA GLY A 171 -9.50 -9.94 2.71
C GLY A 171 -9.92 -8.66 3.47
N THR A 172 -9.61 -7.47 2.95
CA THR A 172 -9.90 -6.21 3.64
C THR A 172 -11.29 -5.66 3.38
N ARG A 173 -11.72 -4.73 4.25
CA ARG A 173 -12.97 -3.98 4.05
C ARG A 173 -12.94 -2.56 4.58
N ASP A 174 -13.87 -1.74 4.07
CA ASP A 174 -14.12 -0.38 4.57
C ASP A 174 -12.85 0.49 4.48
N GLY A 175 -12.23 0.52 3.30
CA GLY A 175 -10.91 1.08 3.07
C GLY A 175 -10.87 2.24 2.09
N ARG A 176 -9.94 3.17 2.27
CA ARG A 176 -9.67 4.26 1.33
C ARG A 176 -8.18 4.35 1.00
N ILE A 177 -7.88 4.32 -0.29
CA ILE A 177 -6.55 4.48 -0.88
C ILE A 177 -6.58 5.75 -1.73
N TYR A 178 -5.97 6.82 -1.23
CA TYR A 178 -6.18 8.17 -1.76
C TYR A 178 -4.88 8.91 -2.09
N ASN A 179 -4.79 9.46 -3.29
CA ASN A 179 -3.71 10.38 -3.68
C ASN A 179 -2.29 9.82 -3.45
N ASN A 180 -2.10 8.52 -3.69
CA ASN A 180 -0.78 7.90 -3.68
C ASN A 180 -0.15 7.94 -5.07
N SER A 181 1.18 7.93 -5.14
CA SER A 181 1.95 7.87 -6.38
C SER A 181 2.79 6.61 -6.46
N MET A 182 2.73 5.92 -7.60
CA MET A 182 3.45 4.67 -7.86
C MET A 182 4.21 4.80 -9.18
N ALA A 183 5.52 4.61 -9.16
CA ALA A 183 6.39 4.80 -10.34
C ALA A 183 7.70 4.04 -10.23
N LEU A 184 8.50 4.02 -11.31
CA LEU A 184 9.89 3.57 -11.29
C LEU A 184 10.08 2.13 -10.77
N PHE A 185 9.22 1.19 -11.15
CA PHE A 185 9.38 -0.20 -10.72
C PHE A 185 10.65 -0.81 -11.34
N GLY A 186 11.27 -1.74 -10.62
CA GLY A 186 12.41 -2.54 -11.06
C GLY A 186 12.06 -4.02 -10.94
N VAL A 187 11.11 -4.45 -11.77
CA VAL A 187 10.37 -5.71 -11.58
C VAL A 187 11.31 -6.92 -11.64
N LYS A 188 11.21 -7.81 -10.65
CA LYS A 188 11.89 -9.10 -10.66
C LYS A 188 11.38 -9.93 -11.84
N PRO A 189 12.25 -10.48 -12.71
CA PRO A 189 11.80 -11.29 -13.84
C PRO A 189 10.89 -12.44 -13.43
N GLY A 190 9.72 -12.54 -14.09
CA GLY A 190 8.72 -13.58 -13.84
C GLY A 190 7.75 -13.29 -12.69
N ASP A 191 8.01 -12.27 -11.86
CA ASP A 191 7.03 -11.80 -10.89
C ASP A 191 5.92 -11.00 -11.61
N HIS A 192 4.75 -10.95 -10.97
CA HIS A 192 3.59 -10.20 -11.42
C HIS A 192 3.51 -8.89 -10.62
N PRO A 193 3.79 -7.72 -11.23
CA PRO A 193 3.81 -6.44 -10.53
C PRO A 193 2.49 -5.68 -10.64
N ASP A 194 1.84 -5.42 -9.51
CA ASP A 194 0.60 -4.65 -9.41
C ASP A 194 0.81 -3.36 -8.60
N GLY A 195 0.19 -2.26 -9.03
CA GLY A 195 0.12 -1.06 -8.23
C GLY A 195 -0.73 -1.30 -6.97
N ILE A 196 -1.93 -1.82 -7.14
CA ILE A 196 -2.82 -2.24 -6.05
C ILE A 196 -3.40 -3.60 -6.38
N GLN A 197 -3.14 -4.59 -5.53
CA GLN A 197 -3.64 -5.95 -5.66
C GLN A 197 -4.63 -6.30 -4.54
N CYS A 198 -5.76 -6.90 -4.90
CA CYS A 198 -6.59 -7.67 -3.97
C CYS A 198 -6.69 -9.11 -4.50
N TRP A 199 -6.17 -10.06 -3.75
CA TRP A 199 -6.22 -11.49 -4.08
C TRP A 199 -7.10 -12.23 -3.05
N THR A 200 -7.48 -13.46 -3.35
CA THR A 200 -8.45 -14.26 -2.57
C THR A 200 -7.94 -15.58 -1.99
N ALA A 201 -6.71 -15.99 -2.29
CA ALA A 201 -6.09 -17.24 -1.87
C ALA A 201 -6.08 -17.38 -0.34
N GLY A 202 -6.86 -18.30 0.21
CA GLY A 202 -6.98 -18.43 1.67
C GLY A 202 -7.84 -17.34 2.32
N LYS A 203 -8.65 -16.62 1.54
CA LYS A 203 -9.67 -15.67 2.03
C LYS A 203 -11.06 -16.25 1.90
N THR A 204 -11.97 -15.78 2.75
CA THR A 204 -13.39 -16.14 2.73
C THR A 204 -14.23 -15.22 1.85
N SER A 205 -13.64 -14.10 1.41
CA SER A 205 -14.22 -13.10 0.52
C SER A 205 -13.10 -12.27 -0.10
N GLY A 206 -13.35 -11.71 -1.28
CA GLY A 206 -12.63 -10.57 -1.81
C GLY A 206 -12.87 -9.29 -1.01
N CYS A 207 -12.18 -8.23 -1.42
CA CYS A 207 -12.21 -6.93 -0.77
C CYS A 207 -13.58 -6.23 -0.90
N ARG A 208 -14.07 -5.61 0.18
CA ARG A 208 -15.40 -4.97 0.24
C ARG A 208 -15.34 -3.50 0.66
N ASN A 209 -16.22 -2.66 0.12
CA ASN A 209 -16.32 -1.24 0.47
C ASN A 209 -14.97 -0.52 0.36
N ILE A 210 -14.30 -0.68 -0.79
CA ILE A 210 -12.97 -0.10 -1.03
C ILE A 210 -13.10 1.10 -1.95
N GLN A 211 -12.48 2.22 -1.57
CA GLN A 211 -12.35 3.41 -2.38
C GLN A 211 -10.89 3.58 -2.82
N ILE A 212 -10.63 3.58 -4.12
CA ILE A 212 -9.32 3.85 -4.73
C ILE A 212 -9.46 5.13 -5.55
N VAL A 213 -8.94 6.24 -5.02
CA VAL A 213 -9.32 7.58 -5.48
C VAL A 213 -8.10 8.47 -5.72
N MET A 214 -8.04 9.11 -6.89
CA MET A 214 -7.02 10.11 -7.24
C MET A 214 -5.57 9.64 -7.12
N ASN A 215 -5.30 8.33 -7.29
CA ASN A 215 -3.95 7.80 -7.30
C ASN A 215 -3.32 7.94 -8.70
N ARG A 216 -1.99 7.96 -8.74
CA ARG A 216 -1.19 8.10 -9.96
C ARG A 216 -0.28 6.90 -10.15
N PHE A 217 -0.39 6.27 -11.31
CA PHE A 217 0.36 5.07 -11.71
C PHE A 217 1.18 5.41 -12.96
N ILE A 218 2.51 5.29 -12.89
CA ILE A 218 3.42 5.73 -13.95
C ILE A 218 4.43 4.63 -14.23
N GLY A 219 4.14 3.81 -15.23
CA GLY A 219 5.12 2.87 -15.76
C GLY A 219 6.13 3.55 -16.67
N SER A 220 7.22 2.83 -16.94
CA SER A 220 8.24 3.23 -17.92
C SER A 220 8.45 2.08 -18.90
N PRO A 221 8.64 2.33 -20.21
CA PRO A 221 8.90 1.27 -21.17
C PRO A 221 10.00 0.30 -20.72
N GLY A 222 9.69 -0.99 -20.69
CA GLY A 222 10.59 -2.06 -20.21
C GLY A 222 10.54 -2.33 -18.69
N ASN A 223 9.83 -1.49 -17.94
CA ASN A 223 9.64 -1.56 -16.49
C ASN A 223 8.18 -1.24 -16.12
N GLU A 224 7.24 -1.57 -17.00
CA GLU A 224 5.83 -1.37 -16.73
C GLU A 224 5.34 -2.33 -15.64
N PHE A 225 4.32 -1.87 -14.91
CA PHE A 225 3.58 -2.66 -13.94
C PHE A 225 2.08 -2.51 -14.20
N GLN A 226 1.26 -3.37 -13.61
CA GLN A 226 -0.20 -3.28 -13.71
C GLN A 226 -0.75 -2.17 -12.82
N GLY A 227 -1.97 -1.72 -13.10
CA GLY A 227 -2.64 -0.70 -12.28
C GLY A 227 -3.30 -1.33 -11.06
N ILE A 228 -4.61 -1.52 -11.15
CA ILE A 228 -5.44 -2.09 -10.07
C ILE A 228 -5.91 -3.48 -10.48
N PHE A 229 -5.54 -4.50 -9.70
CA PHE A 229 -5.86 -5.90 -9.98
C PHE A 229 -6.58 -6.56 -8.81
N PHE A 230 -7.86 -6.89 -8.99
CA PHE A 230 -8.64 -7.67 -8.04
C PHE A 230 -8.87 -9.07 -8.63
N GLY A 231 -8.14 -10.07 -8.13
CA GLY A 231 -8.14 -11.47 -8.59
C GLY A 231 -9.07 -12.37 -7.76
N ASP A 232 -9.67 -13.40 -8.35
CA ASP A 232 -10.56 -14.33 -7.63
C ASP A 232 -10.12 -15.78 -7.80
N GLU A 233 -8.84 -16.04 -7.56
CA GLU A 233 -8.19 -17.34 -7.68
C GLU A 233 -8.80 -18.42 -6.77
N ALA A 234 -9.37 -18.01 -5.63
CA ALA A 234 -10.09 -18.90 -4.71
C ALA A 234 -11.58 -19.04 -5.05
N LYS A 235 -12.09 -18.30 -6.05
CA LYS A 235 -13.50 -18.31 -6.49
C LYS A 235 -14.49 -18.01 -5.37
N VAL A 236 -14.15 -17.07 -4.50
CA VAL A 236 -14.98 -16.66 -3.35
C VAL A 236 -15.83 -15.44 -3.67
N GLY A 237 -15.45 -14.67 -4.69
CA GLY A 237 -16.15 -13.44 -5.07
C GLY A 237 -16.20 -12.41 -3.94
N GLY A 238 -17.29 -11.66 -3.86
CA GLY A 238 -17.53 -10.72 -2.76
C GLY A 238 -16.84 -9.36 -2.94
N TYR A 239 -16.58 -8.96 -4.18
CA TYR A 239 -16.08 -7.63 -4.52
C TYR A 239 -17.17 -6.56 -4.44
N ASP A 240 -17.78 -6.39 -3.27
CA ASP A 240 -18.94 -5.51 -3.10
C ASP A 240 -18.52 -4.08 -2.74
N GLY A 241 -19.16 -3.08 -3.36
CA GLY A 241 -18.97 -1.67 -3.01
C GLY A 241 -17.59 -1.10 -3.37
N VAL A 242 -16.97 -1.59 -4.44
CA VAL A 242 -15.67 -1.08 -4.91
C VAL A 242 -15.85 0.18 -5.76
N GLN A 243 -15.15 1.25 -5.40
CA GLN A 243 -15.15 2.53 -6.09
C GLN A 243 -13.74 2.87 -6.56
N ILE A 244 -13.55 3.05 -7.87
CA ILE A 244 -12.27 3.42 -8.48
C ILE A 244 -12.46 4.74 -9.25
N ILE A 245 -12.01 5.86 -8.68
CA ILE A 245 -12.43 7.19 -9.13
C ILE A 245 -11.24 8.14 -9.32
N GLY A 246 -11.16 8.77 -10.49
CA GLY A 246 -10.22 9.89 -10.71
C GLY A 246 -8.74 9.47 -10.76
N ASN A 247 -8.45 8.18 -10.92
CA ASN A 247 -7.06 7.71 -10.97
C ASN A 247 -6.46 7.94 -12.36
N THR A 248 -5.16 8.17 -12.40
CA THR A 248 -4.40 8.40 -13.64
C THR A 248 -3.38 7.31 -13.83
N PHE A 249 -3.35 6.72 -15.02
CA PHE A 249 -2.46 5.64 -15.40
C PHE A 249 -1.74 6.03 -16.68
N ALA A 250 -0.41 5.95 -16.66
CA ALA A 250 0.42 6.16 -17.82
C ALA A 250 1.39 4.99 -17.96
N ASN A 251 1.44 4.39 -19.15
CA ASN A 251 2.38 3.33 -19.50
C ASN A 251 2.33 2.14 -18.53
N VAL A 252 1.14 1.78 -18.07
CA VAL A 252 0.92 0.54 -17.29
C VAL A 252 0.69 -0.64 -18.22
N MET A 253 0.86 -1.86 -17.70
CA MET A 253 0.56 -3.11 -18.39
C MET A 253 -0.95 -3.28 -18.64
N TRP A 254 -1.37 -4.42 -19.18
CA TRP A 254 -2.76 -4.66 -19.61
C TRP A 254 -3.82 -4.36 -18.55
N HIS A 255 -3.62 -4.78 -17.30
CA HIS A 255 -4.60 -4.55 -16.24
C HIS A 255 -4.48 -3.15 -15.65
N GLY A 256 -4.89 -2.12 -16.39
CA GLY A 256 -5.02 -0.77 -15.85
C GLY A 256 -6.04 -0.76 -14.70
N ILE A 257 -7.23 -1.29 -14.95
CA ILE A 257 -8.21 -1.64 -13.92
C ILE A 257 -8.79 -3.01 -14.26
N ASN A 258 -8.69 -3.97 -13.35
CA ASN A 258 -9.24 -5.31 -13.52
C ASN A 258 -9.93 -5.80 -12.25
N ILE A 259 -11.22 -6.10 -12.36
CA ILE A 259 -12.00 -6.81 -11.33
C ILE A 259 -12.40 -8.18 -11.89
N ALA A 260 -11.67 -9.23 -11.52
CA ALA A 260 -11.81 -10.56 -12.10
C ALA A 260 -12.77 -11.51 -11.36
N GLY A 261 -13.34 -11.09 -10.23
CA GLY A 261 -14.36 -11.87 -9.48
C GLY A 261 -15.74 -11.21 -9.48
N PRO A 262 -16.79 -11.95 -9.09
CA PRO A 262 -18.13 -11.40 -8.96
C PRO A 262 -18.23 -10.45 -7.75
N GLY A 263 -19.10 -9.47 -7.88
CA GLY A 263 -19.37 -8.46 -6.87
C GLY A 263 -20.48 -7.51 -7.32
N SER A 264 -20.98 -6.71 -6.39
CA SER A 264 -22.05 -5.74 -6.62
C SER A 264 -21.62 -4.31 -6.27
N GLY A 265 -22.29 -3.32 -6.82
CA GLY A 265 -21.96 -1.91 -6.51
C GLY A 265 -20.58 -1.46 -6.98
N ILE A 266 -20.03 -2.06 -8.04
CA ILE A 266 -18.78 -1.62 -8.66
C ILE A 266 -19.02 -0.28 -9.38
N VAL A 267 -18.24 0.74 -9.03
CA VAL A 267 -18.28 2.07 -9.63
C VAL A 267 -16.88 2.45 -10.12
N ILE A 268 -16.74 2.74 -11.40
CA ILE A 268 -15.47 3.14 -12.00
C ILE A 268 -15.72 4.46 -12.74
N ARG A 269 -15.15 5.58 -12.27
CA ARG A 269 -15.46 6.90 -12.83
C ARG A 269 -14.25 7.80 -13.00
N ASN A 270 -14.24 8.59 -14.08
CA ASN A 270 -13.25 9.65 -14.29
C ASN A 270 -11.79 9.18 -14.25
N ASN A 271 -11.51 7.91 -14.56
CA ASN A 271 -10.15 7.41 -14.65
C ASN A 271 -9.59 7.66 -16.05
N ILE A 272 -8.30 7.98 -16.12
CA ILE A 272 -7.59 8.24 -17.38
C ILE A 272 -6.46 7.21 -17.52
N LEU A 273 -6.53 6.38 -18.56
CA LEU A 273 -5.51 5.39 -18.90
C LEU A 273 -4.86 5.79 -20.22
N THR A 274 -3.53 5.92 -20.22
CA THR A 274 -2.72 6.18 -21.41
C THR A 274 -1.75 5.01 -21.62
N ALA A 275 -1.81 4.42 -22.81
CA ALA A 275 -0.95 3.32 -23.23
C ALA A 275 0.48 3.79 -23.50
N GLY A 276 1.43 2.90 -23.22
CA GLY A 276 2.80 2.99 -23.70
C GLY A 276 3.02 2.16 -24.97
N PRO A 277 4.27 2.07 -25.47
CA PRO A 277 4.59 1.30 -26.67
C PRO A 277 4.37 -0.21 -26.52
N ASN A 278 4.54 -0.76 -25.31
CA ASN A 278 4.58 -2.21 -25.10
C ASN A 278 3.21 -2.82 -24.76
N TYR A 279 2.33 -2.05 -24.12
CA TYR A 279 1.08 -2.54 -23.56
C TYR A 279 -0.08 -1.60 -23.84
N ARG A 280 -1.25 -2.20 -24.09
CA ARG A 280 -2.53 -1.52 -24.24
C ARG A 280 -3.41 -1.82 -23.02
N PRO A 281 -3.49 -0.93 -22.02
CA PRO A 281 -4.24 -1.19 -20.80
C PRO A 281 -5.76 -1.17 -21.03
N TRP A 282 -6.47 -1.95 -20.24
CA TRP A 282 -7.93 -2.04 -20.22
C TRP A 282 -8.55 -1.62 -18.89
N ILE A 283 -9.82 -1.25 -18.96
CA ILE A 283 -10.76 -1.35 -17.84
C ILE A 283 -11.59 -2.62 -18.06
N ARG A 284 -11.43 -3.60 -17.17
CA ARG A 284 -12.11 -4.90 -17.24
C ARG A 284 -12.86 -5.21 -15.95
N THR A 285 -14.11 -5.64 -16.06
CA THR A 285 -14.88 -6.20 -14.95
C THR A 285 -15.54 -7.51 -15.39
N LEU A 286 -15.47 -8.53 -14.53
CA LEU A 286 -16.16 -9.80 -14.75
C LEU A 286 -17.68 -9.60 -14.76
N GLY A 287 -18.19 -8.85 -13.78
CA GLY A 287 -19.60 -8.54 -13.62
C GLY A 287 -19.99 -7.13 -14.11
N PRO A 288 -21.27 -6.74 -13.94
CA PRO A 288 -21.74 -5.40 -14.26
C PRO A 288 -21.06 -4.36 -13.36
N ALA A 289 -20.82 -3.18 -13.93
CA ALA A 289 -20.26 -2.04 -13.22
C ALA A 289 -20.88 -0.75 -13.74
N THR A 290 -20.96 0.27 -12.88
CA THR A 290 -21.38 1.62 -13.27
C THR A 290 -20.16 2.41 -13.72
N LEU A 291 -20.08 2.70 -15.03
CA LEU A 291 -18.97 3.45 -15.62
C LEU A 291 -19.42 4.81 -16.14
N SER A 292 -18.67 5.87 -15.84
CA SER A 292 -18.87 7.19 -16.45
C SER A 292 -17.61 8.05 -16.44
N GLY A 293 -17.39 8.84 -17.47
CA GLY A 293 -16.28 9.80 -17.58
C GLY A 293 -14.89 9.18 -17.71
N ASN A 294 -14.78 7.87 -17.87
CA ASN A 294 -13.48 7.24 -18.05
C ASN A 294 -12.96 7.42 -19.47
N SER A 295 -11.64 7.47 -19.60
CA SER A 295 -10.92 7.45 -20.87
C SER A 295 -9.89 6.32 -20.84
N ALA A 296 -10.05 5.29 -21.66
CA ALA A 296 -9.12 4.16 -21.71
C ALA A 296 -8.95 3.59 -23.12
N PRO A 297 -7.82 2.91 -23.41
CA PRO A 297 -7.60 2.30 -24.72
C PRO A 297 -8.57 1.15 -25.02
N THR A 298 -8.98 0.42 -23.97
CA THR A 298 -9.80 -0.80 -24.10
C THR A 298 -10.77 -0.93 -22.93
N TYR A 299 -11.98 -1.42 -23.20
CA TYR A 299 -12.99 -1.76 -22.21
C TYR A 299 -13.50 -3.18 -22.45
N VAL A 300 -13.62 -3.96 -21.37
CA VAL A 300 -14.25 -5.28 -21.35
C VAL A 300 -15.14 -5.39 -20.11
N ILE A 301 -16.42 -5.05 -20.25
CA ILE A 301 -17.35 -4.93 -19.13
C ILE A 301 -18.39 -6.03 -19.21
N ASN A 302 -18.41 -6.93 -18.23
CA ASN A 302 -19.32 -8.06 -18.20
C ASN A 302 -19.29 -8.88 -19.50
N GLY A 303 -18.07 -9.18 -19.97
CA GLY A 303 -17.81 -9.90 -21.22
C GLY A 303 -18.08 -9.13 -22.51
N LYS A 304 -18.51 -7.86 -22.45
CA LYS A 304 -18.76 -7.02 -23.63
C LYS A 304 -17.60 -6.07 -23.88
N GLU A 305 -17.11 -6.09 -25.12
CA GLU A 305 -16.09 -5.15 -25.57
C GLU A 305 -16.69 -3.80 -25.98
N GLY A 306 -15.88 -2.75 -25.86
CA GLY A 306 -16.25 -1.39 -26.27
C GLY A 306 -16.63 -0.49 -25.08
N ALA A 307 -16.47 0.82 -25.29
CA ALA A 307 -16.74 1.80 -24.25
C ALA A 307 -18.25 1.89 -23.94
N PRO A 308 -18.68 1.67 -22.69
CA PRO A 308 -20.07 1.93 -22.31
C PRO A 308 -20.41 3.42 -22.43
N SER A 309 -21.70 3.74 -22.58
CA SER A 309 -22.18 5.13 -22.66
C SER A 309 -21.60 6.03 -21.56
N GLY A 310 -21.23 7.25 -21.91
CA GLY A 310 -20.58 8.20 -21.02
C GLY A 310 -19.08 7.96 -20.81
N ASN A 311 -18.46 7.01 -21.53
CA ASN A 311 -17.00 6.76 -21.51
C ASN A 311 -16.43 6.88 -22.92
N GLN A 312 -15.12 7.09 -23.03
CA GLN A 312 -14.45 7.28 -24.31
C GLN A 312 -13.29 6.31 -24.51
N ILE A 313 -13.13 5.85 -25.75
CA ILE A 313 -11.88 5.22 -26.17
C ILE A 313 -10.84 6.33 -26.35
N GLY A 314 -9.75 6.26 -25.59
CA GLY A 314 -8.71 7.29 -25.57
C GLY A 314 -7.37 6.76 -25.06
N GLY A 315 -6.35 7.63 -25.04
CA GLY A 315 -5.02 7.25 -24.52
C GLY A 315 -4.32 6.17 -25.33
N ILE A 316 -4.65 6.00 -26.61
CA ILE A 316 -4.00 5.02 -27.50
C ILE A 316 -2.59 5.50 -27.83
N TYR A 317 -1.61 4.61 -27.70
CA TYR A 317 -0.24 4.88 -28.14
C TYR A 317 -0.17 4.91 -29.67
N ARG A 318 0.43 5.96 -30.22
CA ARG A 318 0.78 6.06 -31.64
C ARG A 318 2.27 6.27 -31.72
N ALA A 319 2.98 5.35 -32.37
CA ALA A 319 4.37 5.59 -32.72
C ALA A 319 4.43 6.85 -33.59
N GLN A 320 5.29 7.79 -33.22
CA GLN A 320 5.64 8.92 -34.08
C GLN A 320 6.60 8.45 -35.16
#